data_AF-A0A8C9L8A6-F1
#
_entry.id   AF-A0A8C9L8A6-F1
#
_cell.length_a   1.000
_cell.length_b   1.000
_cell.length_c   1.000
_cell.angle_alpha   90.00
_cell.angle_beta   90.00
_cell.angle_gamma   90.00
#
_symmetry.space_group_name_H-M   'P 1'
#
loop_
_entity.id
_entity.type
_entity.pdbx_description
1 polymer ?
#
loop_
_entity_poly.entity_id
_entity_poly.type
_entity_poly.pdbx_seq_one_letter_code
_entity_poly.pdbx_strand_id
1 'polypeptide(L)' 'MPHRTELYEGVPPTCWPIVYSPDYNITFMGLEKLHPFDAGKWGKVINFLKVMVSVQSETREM' A
#
# COMPACT_ATOMS: atom_id res chain seq x y z
N MET A 1 -23.43 20.38 -8.26
CA MET A 1 -22.50 20.72 -7.16
C MET A 1 -21.80 19.43 -6.74
N PRO A 2 -20.47 19.39 -6.64
CA PRO A 2 -19.76 18.19 -6.20
C PRO A 2 -20.09 17.89 -4.73
N HIS A 3 -20.31 16.62 -4.41
CA HIS A 3 -20.60 16.18 -3.05
C HIS A 3 -19.30 16.18 -2.24
N ARG A 4 -19.25 16.91 -1.11
CA ARG A 4 -18.08 16.94 -0.24
C ARG A 4 -18.08 15.65 0.60
N THR A 5 -17.12 14.76 0.35
CA THR A 5 -16.93 13.54 1.13
C THR A 5 -15.83 13.77 2.18
N GLU A 6 -15.96 13.14 3.34
CA GLU A 6 -14.95 13.14 4.40
C GLU A 6 -13.94 11.99 4.25
N LEU A 7 -13.92 11.33 3.08
CA LEU A 7 -13.08 10.16 2.80
C LEU A 7 -11.58 10.46 2.77
N TYR A 8 -11.19 11.73 2.59
CA TYR A 8 -9.79 12.14 2.49
C TYR A 8 -9.51 13.26 3.48
N GLU A 9 -8.69 12.95 4.48
CA GLU A 9 -8.06 13.96 5.32
C GLU A 9 -6.93 14.65 4.55
N GLY A 10 -6.63 15.90 4.92
CA GLY A 10 -5.50 16.63 4.34
C GLY A 10 -4.18 15.94 4.68
N VAL A 11 -3.61 15.21 3.73
CA VAL A 11 -2.30 14.58 3.88
C VAL A 11 -1.23 15.69 3.85
N PRO A 12 -0.30 15.75 4.82
CA PRO A 12 0.79 16.70 4.79
C PRO A 12 1.57 16.61 3.47
N PRO A 13 2.04 17.72 2.87
CA PRO A 13 2.77 17.70 1.60
C PRO A 13 4.12 16.96 1.67
N THR A 14 4.59 16.69 2.89
CA THR A 14 5.80 15.89 3.17
C THR A 14 5.55 14.38 3.20
N CYS A 15 4.29 13.96 3.21
CA CYS A 15 3.88 12.56 3.28
C CYS A 15 3.46 12.05 1.91
N TRP A 16 3.81 10.80 1.61
CA TRP A 16 3.32 10.12 0.41
C TRP A 16 1.88 9.64 0.63
N PRO A 17 0.94 9.88 -0.31
CA PRO A 17 -0.43 9.40 -0.20
C PRO A 17 -0.52 7.90 -0.56
N ILE A 18 0.31 7.08 0.07
CA ILE A 18 0.42 5.64 -0.18
C ILE A 18 0.02 4.91 1.10
N VAL A 19 -1.06 4.13 1.02
CA VAL A 19 -1.51 3.25 2.10
C VAL A 19 -1.09 1.82 1.78
N TYR A 20 -0.33 1.20 2.68
CA TYR A 20 0.14 -0.17 2.51
C TYR A 20 0.03 -0.95 3.83
N SER A 21 -0.58 -2.13 3.77
CA SER A 21 -0.52 -3.14 4.83
C SER A 21 0.22 -4.37 4.32
N PRO A 22 1.06 -5.05 5.15
CA PRO A 22 1.59 -6.37 4.84
C PRO A 22 0.51 -7.38 4.44
N ASP A 23 -0.71 -7.24 4.98
CA ASP A 23 -1.86 -8.13 4.72
C ASP A 23 -2.37 -8.07 3.27
N TYR A 24 -1.97 -7.04 2.51
CA TYR A 24 -2.24 -6.98 1.07
C TYR A 24 -1.46 -8.06 0.29
N ASN A 25 -0.41 -8.65 0.87
CA ASN A 25 0.27 -9.82 0.30
C ASN A 25 -0.47 -11.09 0.72
N ILE A 26 -1.59 -11.35 0.06
CA ILE A 26 -2.42 -12.52 0.35
C ILE A 26 -1.60 -13.78 0.07
N THR A 27 -1.49 -14.64 1.08
CA THR A 27 -0.81 -15.94 0.99
C THR A 27 -1.80 -17.03 1.35
N PHE A 28 -1.78 -18.15 0.63
CA PHE A 28 -2.66 -19.28 0.93
C PHE A 28 -2.00 -20.59 0.54
N MET A 29 -1.21 -21.15 1.46
CA MET A 29 -0.56 -22.46 1.32
C MET A 29 0.21 -22.63 -0.01
N GLY A 30 0.69 -21.55 -0.64
CA GLY A 30 1.39 -21.58 -1.91
C GLY A 30 0.50 -21.46 -3.16
N LEU A 31 -0.83 -21.50 -3.02
CA LEU A 31 -1.77 -21.37 -4.14
C LEU A 31 -1.76 -19.96 -4.75
N GLU A 32 -1.26 -18.96 -4.03
CA GLU A 32 -1.07 -17.61 -4.57
C GLU A 32 -0.14 -17.59 -5.80
N LYS A 33 0.71 -18.61 -5.96
CA LYS A 33 1.65 -18.76 -7.10
C LYS A 33 0.98 -19.35 -8.35
N LEU A 34 -0.19 -19.95 -8.21
CA LEU A 34 -0.95 -20.56 -9.32
C LEU A 34 -1.99 -19.59 -9.90
N HIS A 35 -2.32 -18.53 -9.17
CA HIS A 35 -3.23 -17.51 -9.63
C HIS A 35 -2.58 -16.68 -10.77
N PRO A 36 -3.30 -16.36 -11.86
CA PRO A 36 -2.75 -15.59 -13.00
C PRO A 36 -2.32 -14.16 -12.64
N PHE A 37 -2.65 -13.71 -11.42
CA PHE A 37 -2.16 -12.47 -10.83
C PHE A 37 -1.37 -12.76 -9.55
N ASP A 38 -0.10 -12.33 -9.51
CA ASP A 38 0.78 -12.44 -8.34
C ASP A 38 0.20 -11.65 -7.15
N ALA A 39 -0.42 -12.36 -6.20
CA ALA A 39 -1.01 -11.77 -5.00
C ALA A 39 0.05 -11.21 -4.03
N GLY A 40 1.32 -11.62 -4.16
CA GLY A 40 2.47 -11.10 -3.41
C GLY A 40 3.23 -9.98 -4.13
N LYS A 41 2.67 -9.41 -5.20
CA LYS A 41 3.33 -8.36 -6.00
C LYS A 41 3.58 -7.08 -5.20
N TRP A 42 2.65 -6.69 -4.34
CA TRP A 42 2.65 -5.39 -3.66
C TRP A 42 3.82 -5.22 -2.67
N GLY A 43 4.25 -6.29 -2.02
CA GLY A 43 5.45 -6.31 -1.18
C GLY A 43 6.73 -5.96 -1.96
N LYS A 44 6.85 -6.40 -3.21
CA LYS A 44 7.99 -6.04 -4.07
C LYS A 44 7.95 -4.56 -4.43
N VAL A 45 6.76 -4.04 -4.77
CA VAL A 45 6.55 -2.63 -5.13
C VAL A 45 6.89 -1.70 -3.96
N ILE A 46 6.40 -1.98 -2.75
CA ILE A 46 6.68 -1.11 -1.60
C ILE A 46 8.16 -1.14 -1.20
N ASN A 47 8.81 -2.29 -1.28
CA ASN A 47 10.24 -2.40 -1.00
C ASN A 47 11.07 -1.62 -2.01
N PHE A 48 10.70 -1.67 -3.29
CA PHE A 48 11.33 -0.87 -4.33
C PHE A 48 11.15 0.64 -4.09
N LEU A 49 9.93 1.07 -3.74
CA LEU A 49 9.64 2.47 -3.42
C LEU A 49 10.41 2.96 -2.18
N LYS A 50 10.51 2.14 -1.14
CA LYS A 50 11.32 2.45 0.06
C LYS A 50 12.79 2.71 -0.29
N VAL A 51 13.36 1.91 -1.19
CA VAL A 51 14.77 2.03 -1.57
C VAL A 51 15.00 3.21 -2.51
N MET A 52 14.15 3.42 -3.52
CA MET A 52 14.39 4.44 -4.54
C MET A 52 13.91 5.84 -4.16
N VAL A 53 12.84 5.93 -3.37
CA VAL A 53 12.13 7.19 -3.10
C VAL A 53 12.25 7.59 -1.62
N SER A 54 12.89 6.75 -0.79
CA SER A 54 13.05 6.97 0.66
C SER A 54 11.70 7.19 1.35
N VAL A 55 10.69 6.38 1.00
CA VAL A 55 9.36 6.43 1.63
C VAL A 55 9.51 6.11 3.11
N GLN A 56 9.27 7.13 3.96
CA GLN A 56 9.23 6.96 5.41
C GLN A 56 7.90 6.26 5.77
N SER A 57 7.99 5.08 6.40
CA SER A 57 6.81 4.39 6.92
C SER A 57 6.41 5.00 8.26
N GLU A 58 5.28 5.70 8.29
CA GLU A 58 4.60 6.06 9.53
C GLU A 58 3.52 4.99 9.78
N THR A 59 3.70 4.16 10.81
CA THR A 59 2.70 3.16 11.21
C THR A 59 1.55 3.91 11.87
N ARG A 60 0.47 4.14 11.12
CA ARG A 60 -0.81 4.57 11.70
C ARG A 60 -1.64 3.31 11.91
N GLU A 61 -1.87 2.96 13.17
CA GLU A 61 -2.89 1.95 13.49
C GLU A 61 -4.24 2.53 13.03
N MET A 62 -4.91 1.82 12.13
CA MET A 62 -6.28 2.13 11.69
C MET A 62 -7.29 1.68 12.75
#